data_AF-A0A7W1W345-F1
#
_entry.id   AF-A0A7W1W345-F1
#
_cell.length_a   1.000
_cell.length_b   1.000
_cell.length_c   1.000
_cell.angle_alpha   90.00
_cell.angle_beta   90.00
_cell.angle_gamma   90.00
#
_symmetry.space_group_name_H-M   'P 1'
#
loop_
_entity.id
_entity.type
_entity.pdbx_description
1 polymer ?
#
loop_
_entity_poly.entity_id
_entity_poly.type
_entity_poly.pdbx_seq_one_letter_code
_entity_poly.pdbx_strand_id
1 'polypeptide(L)'
;EQRDDNILVKLDNLSNFEIVSWRFVPKSQDALDVDNARKGEVKQVKGKTRNAEIEAAKESNEPEKIDEKYDIWYKVRLDRSVSPAPAGWVFGRQVELQVPSDIVFYQQNNKKYVTWQRLDNIEANDKFAAANKDATKTSKPGSWVILSRTNIVKAQEGIEPDFDGILVLAYDKYNEEHYSAYRNNDVWGLLPLKVEGTGDNKTFVLKLRGANGEIEEKRFVTFKDAKGRLKVTVPEGIATTGK
;
A
#
# COMPACT_ATOMS: atom_id res chain seq x y z
N GLU A 1 3.21 -17.55 -2.85
CA GLU A 1 2.67 -17.49 -1.47
C GLU A 1 3.23 -16.27 -0.76
N GLN A 2 2.36 -15.51 -0.11
CA GLN A 2 2.72 -14.32 0.69
C GLN A 2 2.86 -14.81 2.14
N ARG A 3 4.01 -14.56 2.78
CA ARG A 3 4.36 -15.07 4.12
C ARG A 3 3.66 -14.29 5.24
N ASP A 4 3.53 -14.95 6.39
CA ASP A 4 2.75 -14.64 7.61
C ASP A 4 3.09 -13.31 8.35
N ASP A 5 3.90 -12.42 7.75
CA ASP A 5 4.37 -11.21 8.42
C ASP A 5 3.67 -9.92 7.91
N ASN A 6 2.61 -10.05 7.12
CA ASN A 6 2.00 -8.90 6.43
C ASN A 6 0.59 -8.57 6.91
N ILE A 7 0.54 -7.45 7.63
CA ILE A 7 -0.62 -6.59 7.88
C ILE A 7 -1.55 -7.13 8.96
N LEU A 8 -1.24 -6.83 10.23
CA LEU A 8 -2.17 -6.98 11.34
C LEU A 8 -3.10 -5.74 11.40
N VAL A 9 -4.41 -5.94 11.50
CA VAL A 9 -5.41 -4.86 11.59
C VAL A 9 -6.46 -5.18 12.64
N LYS A 10 -6.80 -4.18 13.46
CA LYS A 10 -7.78 -4.25 14.54
C LYS A 10 -9.17 -3.82 14.05
N LEU A 11 -10.19 -4.62 14.34
CA LEU A 11 -11.61 -4.19 14.33
C LEU A 11 -11.98 -3.54 15.67
N ASP A 12 -13.11 -2.82 15.72
CA ASP A 12 -13.68 -2.17 16.92
C ASP A 12 -13.89 -3.12 18.13
N ASN A 13 -13.72 -4.43 17.93
CA ASN A 13 -13.74 -5.50 18.91
C ASN A 13 -12.37 -6.20 19.11
N LEU A 14 -11.24 -5.49 18.96
CA LEU A 14 -9.88 -5.96 19.29
C LEU A 14 -9.38 -7.18 18.49
N SER A 15 -10.08 -7.58 17.42
CA SER A 15 -9.70 -8.74 16.61
C SER A 15 -8.69 -8.34 15.53
N ASN A 16 -7.50 -8.96 15.56
CA ASN A 16 -6.45 -8.79 14.55
C ASN A 16 -6.61 -9.79 13.39
N PHE A 17 -6.51 -9.34 12.14
CA PHE A 17 -6.51 -10.19 10.95
C PHE A 17 -5.40 -9.81 9.96
N GLU A 18 -5.05 -10.74 9.06
CA GLU A 18 -4.07 -10.55 7.99
C GLU A 18 -4.74 -10.15 6.67
N ILE A 19 -4.21 -9.17 5.94
CA ILE A 19 -4.69 -8.84 4.58
C ILE A 19 -3.94 -9.68 3.56
N VAL A 20 -4.66 -10.54 2.84
CA VAL A 20 -4.09 -11.48 1.86
C VAL A 20 -4.33 -11.07 0.40
N SER A 21 -5.26 -10.14 0.15
CA SER A 21 -5.55 -9.58 -1.18
C SER A 21 -6.39 -8.31 -1.03
N TRP A 22 -6.49 -7.52 -2.08
CA TRP A 22 -7.52 -6.48 -2.21
C TRP A 22 -8.05 -6.39 -3.64
N ARG A 23 -9.12 -5.61 -3.81
CA ARG A 23 -9.61 -5.19 -5.12
C ARG A 23 -10.26 -3.82 -5.03
N PHE A 24 -10.14 -3.05 -6.11
CA PHE A 24 -10.95 -1.86 -6.34
C PHE A 24 -12.25 -2.27 -7.03
N VAL A 25 -13.37 -1.86 -6.47
CA VAL A 25 -14.71 -2.07 -7.03
C VAL A 25 -15.23 -0.71 -7.45
N PRO A 26 -15.61 -0.49 -8.72
CA PRO A 26 -16.23 0.76 -9.15
C PRO A 26 -17.42 1.07 -8.26
N LYS A 27 -17.50 2.30 -7.77
CA LYS A 27 -18.71 2.73 -7.08
C LYS A 27 -19.85 2.72 -8.08
N SER A 28 -21.00 2.21 -7.68
CA SER A 28 -22.21 2.19 -8.48
C SER A 28 -22.74 3.61 -8.69
N GLN A 29 -22.13 4.33 -9.63
CA GLN A 29 -22.69 5.48 -10.32
C GLN A 29 -22.92 5.16 -11.81
N ASP A 30 -22.15 4.23 -12.38
CA ASP A 30 -22.33 3.75 -13.77
C ASP A 30 -23.50 2.76 -13.96
N ALA A 31 -24.12 2.29 -12.88
CA ALA A 31 -25.30 1.42 -12.96
C ALA A 31 -26.63 2.18 -13.16
N LEU A 32 -26.60 3.51 -13.27
CA LEU A 32 -27.78 4.33 -13.53
C LEU A 32 -28.03 4.61 -15.02
N ASP A 33 -27.11 4.24 -15.91
CA ASP A 33 -27.24 4.50 -17.36
C ASP A 33 -27.55 3.24 -18.21
N VAL A 34 -27.99 2.15 -17.57
CA VAL A 34 -28.46 0.96 -18.31
C VAL A 34 -29.86 0.54 -17.84
N ASP A 35 -30.84 1.04 -18.60
CA ASP A 35 -32.16 0.47 -18.89
C ASP A 35 -33.28 0.48 -17.82
N ASN A 36 -34.18 1.47 -17.94
CA ASN A 36 -35.58 1.20 -18.29
C ASN A 36 -36.30 2.49 -18.70
N ALA A 37 -36.42 2.71 -20.00
CA ALA A 37 -37.43 3.61 -20.54
C ALA A 37 -38.83 3.09 -20.17
N ARG A 38 -39.44 3.65 -19.12
CA ARG A 38 -40.90 3.73 -19.01
C ARG A 38 -41.31 5.18 -19.13
N LYS A 39 -42.03 5.46 -20.21
CA LYS A 39 -42.70 6.73 -20.49
C LYS A 39 -43.45 7.22 -19.25
N GLY A 40 -43.06 8.41 -18.79
CA GLY A 40 -43.91 9.30 -18.03
C GLY A 40 -44.02 9.01 -16.54
N GLU A 41 -43.02 9.43 -15.76
CA GLU A 41 -43.21 9.93 -14.39
C GLU A 41 -41.98 10.73 -13.98
N VAL A 42 -42.09 12.07 -14.02
CA VAL A 42 -41.05 12.98 -13.51
C VAL A 42 -41.16 13.00 -11.98
N LYS A 43 -40.38 12.14 -11.31
CA LYS A 43 -40.04 12.35 -9.89
C LYS A 43 -38.79 13.22 -9.82
N GLN A 44 -38.98 14.49 -9.45
CA GLN A 44 -37.89 15.36 -9.01
C GLN A 44 -37.22 14.75 -7.78
N VAL A 45 -36.12 14.03 -7.96
CA VAL A 45 -35.20 13.70 -6.88
C VAL A 45 -34.25 14.87 -6.72
N LYS A 46 -34.42 15.56 -5.60
CA LYS A 46 -33.60 16.67 -5.11
C LYS A 46 -32.21 16.12 -4.75
N GLY A 47 -31.30 16.11 -5.73
CA GLY A 47 -29.93 15.61 -5.59
C GLY A 47 -28.92 16.48 -6.36
N LYS A 48 -29.05 17.81 -6.26
CA LYS A 48 -28.00 18.74 -6.69
C LYS A 48 -26.86 18.69 -5.67
N THR A 49 -25.75 18.03 -5.98
CA THR A 49 -24.38 18.46 -5.61
C THR A 49 -23.26 17.56 -6.14
N ARG A 50 -23.46 16.27 -6.40
CA ARG A 50 -22.33 15.39 -6.78
C ARG A 50 -21.93 15.42 -8.26
N ASN A 51 -22.89 15.52 -9.17
CA ASN A 51 -22.57 15.54 -10.61
C ASN A 51 -21.91 16.86 -11.03
N ALA A 52 -22.28 17.98 -10.39
CA ALA A 52 -21.68 19.28 -10.67
C ALA A 52 -20.22 19.35 -10.21
N GLU A 53 -19.86 18.68 -9.11
CA GLU A 53 -18.46 18.61 -8.64
C GLU A 53 -17.59 17.72 -9.55
N ILE A 54 -18.14 16.62 -10.06
CA ILE A 54 -17.45 15.71 -11.00
C ILE A 54 -17.29 16.37 -12.38
N GLU A 55 -18.28 17.11 -12.86
CA GLU A 55 -18.19 17.89 -14.11
C GLU A 55 -17.29 19.12 -13.95
N ALA A 56 -17.32 19.81 -12.80
CA ALA A 56 -16.41 20.91 -12.51
C ALA A 56 -14.95 20.45 -12.37
N ALA A 57 -14.69 19.24 -11.86
CA ALA A 57 -13.34 18.66 -11.80
C ALA A 57 -12.79 18.33 -13.21
N LYS A 58 -13.66 17.93 -14.13
CA LYS A 58 -13.32 17.76 -15.55
C LYS A 58 -13.02 19.10 -16.23
N GLU A 59 -13.70 20.18 -15.83
CA GLU A 59 -13.40 21.55 -16.30
C GLU A 59 -12.16 22.17 -15.63
N SER A 60 -11.78 21.76 -14.41
CA SER A 60 -10.65 22.32 -13.65
C SER A 60 -9.32 21.60 -13.84
N ASN A 61 -9.27 20.55 -14.68
CA ASN A 61 -8.08 19.73 -14.92
C ASN A 61 -7.47 19.10 -13.64
N GLU A 62 -8.30 18.91 -12.60
CA GLU A 62 -7.87 18.18 -11.39
C GLU A 62 -7.82 16.67 -11.67
N PRO A 63 -6.77 15.96 -11.23
CA PRO A 63 -6.66 14.53 -11.45
C PRO A 63 -7.74 13.76 -10.67
N GLU A 64 -8.39 12.81 -11.34
CA GLU A 64 -9.43 11.96 -10.76
C GLU A 64 -8.91 11.19 -9.53
N LYS A 65 -9.68 11.17 -8.42
CA LYS A 65 -9.26 10.50 -7.18
C LYS A 65 -9.78 9.07 -7.08
N ILE A 66 -8.99 8.19 -6.49
CA ILE A 66 -9.33 6.76 -6.35
C ILE A 66 -10.55 6.59 -5.44
N ASP A 67 -10.55 7.27 -4.31
CA ASP A 67 -11.62 7.19 -3.31
C ASP A 67 -12.94 7.81 -3.77
N GLU A 68 -12.96 8.55 -4.88
CA GLU A 68 -14.15 9.04 -5.55
C GLU A 68 -14.73 7.94 -6.46
N LYS A 69 -13.89 7.35 -7.31
CA LYS A 69 -14.24 6.35 -8.34
C LYS A 69 -14.46 4.94 -7.83
N TYR A 70 -13.66 4.50 -6.86
CA TYR A 70 -13.60 3.11 -6.40
C TYR A 70 -13.86 2.99 -4.90
N ASP A 71 -14.43 1.85 -4.53
CA ASP A 71 -14.47 1.31 -3.18
C ASP A 71 -13.42 0.19 -3.08
N ILE A 72 -12.52 0.28 -2.09
CA ILE A 72 -11.52 -0.75 -1.84
C ILE A 72 -12.08 -1.84 -0.91
N TRP A 73 -11.84 -3.09 -1.28
CA TRP A 73 -12.21 -4.26 -0.49
C TRP A 73 -10.95 -5.07 -0.18
N TYR A 74 -10.76 -5.44 1.08
CA TYR A 74 -9.66 -6.28 1.52
C TYR A 74 -10.15 -7.71 1.74
N LYS A 75 -9.44 -8.69 1.18
CA LYS A 75 -9.59 -10.09 1.55
C LYS A 75 -8.72 -10.31 2.76
N VAL A 76 -9.35 -10.70 3.86
CA VAL A 76 -8.70 -10.89 5.15
C VAL A 76 -8.68 -12.36 5.51
N ARG A 77 -7.65 -12.77 6.23
CA ARG A 77 -7.50 -14.08 6.83
C ARG A 77 -7.51 -13.97 8.34
N LEU A 78 -8.39 -14.73 8.98
CA LEU A 78 -8.43 -14.93 10.42
C LEU A 78 -7.65 -16.20 10.79
N ASP A 79 -7.12 -16.19 12.00
CA ASP A 79 -6.52 -17.36 12.62
C ASP A 79 -7.55 -18.50 12.67
N ARG A 80 -7.16 -19.72 12.28
CA ARG A 80 -8.05 -20.88 12.27
C ARG A 80 -8.58 -21.22 13.66
N SER A 81 -7.88 -20.81 14.72
CA SER A 81 -8.36 -20.94 16.10
C SER A 81 -9.54 -20.01 16.42
N VAL A 82 -9.71 -18.92 15.66
CA VAL A 82 -10.74 -17.90 15.88
C VAL A 82 -11.97 -18.12 14.99
N SER A 83 -11.80 -18.67 13.78
CA SER A 83 -12.92 -18.91 12.86
C SER A 83 -12.75 -20.18 12.00
N PRO A 84 -13.80 -21.00 11.84
CA PRO A 84 -13.82 -22.14 10.91
C PRO A 84 -13.91 -21.70 9.44
N ALA A 85 -14.31 -20.45 9.17
CA ALA A 85 -14.23 -19.79 7.86
C ALA A 85 -13.13 -18.73 7.92
N PRO A 86 -11.85 -19.12 7.72
CA PRO A 86 -10.71 -18.28 8.07
C PRO A 86 -10.46 -17.16 7.06
N ALA A 87 -11.32 -16.92 6.07
CA ALA A 87 -11.13 -15.83 5.12
C ALA A 87 -12.44 -15.22 4.64
N GLY A 88 -12.44 -13.90 4.42
CA GLY A 88 -13.59 -13.14 3.96
C GLY A 88 -13.19 -11.81 3.34
N TRP A 89 -14.17 -11.06 2.81
CA TRP A 89 -13.96 -9.71 2.29
C TRP A 89 -14.50 -8.69 3.29
N VAL A 90 -13.72 -7.66 3.58
CA VAL A 90 -14.12 -6.52 4.42
C VAL A 90 -13.98 -5.22 3.63
N PHE A 91 -14.85 -4.27 3.94
CA PHE A 91 -14.84 -2.99 3.27
C PHE A 91 -13.71 -2.12 3.81
N GLY A 92 -12.87 -1.57 2.93
CA GLY A 92 -11.60 -0.99 3.34
C GLY A 92 -11.69 0.29 4.16
N ARG A 93 -12.82 1.01 4.14
CA ARG A 93 -13.04 2.14 5.08
C ARG A 93 -13.17 1.69 6.53
N GLN A 94 -13.45 0.41 6.78
CA GLN A 94 -13.53 -0.19 8.12
C GLN A 94 -12.20 -0.81 8.57
N VAL A 95 -11.14 -0.64 7.77
CA VAL A 95 -9.84 -1.27 7.99
C VAL A 95 -8.81 -0.19 8.29
N GLU A 96 -8.17 -0.30 9.45
CA GLU A 96 -7.06 0.57 9.84
C GLU A 96 -5.74 -0.21 9.85
N LEU A 97 -4.78 0.24 9.05
CA LEU A 97 -3.47 -0.39 8.97
C LEU A 97 -2.65 -0.13 10.25
N GLN A 98 -2.16 -1.18 10.91
CA GLN A 98 -1.22 -1.04 12.04
C GLN A 98 0.19 -0.71 11.54
N VAL A 99 0.41 0.55 11.19
CA VAL A 99 1.73 1.04 10.80
C VAL A 99 2.63 1.13 12.05
N PRO A 100 3.86 0.59 12.01
CA PRO A 100 4.80 0.71 13.12
C PRO A 100 5.02 2.17 13.54
N SER A 101 5.08 2.40 14.84
CA SER A 101 5.14 3.75 15.44
C SER A 101 6.40 4.52 15.03
N ASP A 102 7.50 3.85 14.72
CA ASP A 102 8.75 4.47 14.29
C ASP A 102 8.67 4.99 12.85
N ILE A 103 7.77 4.47 12.01
CA ILE A 103 7.62 4.90 10.62
C ILE A 103 6.35 5.70 10.31
N VAL A 104 5.33 5.65 11.16
CA VAL A 104 4.02 6.29 10.91
C VAL A 104 4.12 7.78 10.57
N PHE A 105 5.08 8.48 11.18
CA PHE A 105 5.31 9.92 11.00
C PHE A 105 5.90 10.29 9.63
N TYR A 106 6.42 9.32 8.86
CA TYR A 106 6.95 9.57 7.51
C TYR A 106 5.88 9.44 6.42
N GLN A 107 4.62 9.15 6.77
CA GLN A 107 3.53 9.08 5.82
C GLN A 107 3.17 10.50 5.35
N GLN A 108 3.20 10.73 4.04
CA GLN A 108 2.86 12.03 3.45
C GLN A 108 1.34 12.20 3.35
N ASN A 109 0.81 13.41 3.53
CA ASN A 109 -0.64 13.65 3.62
C ASN A 109 -1.48 13.07 2.45
N ASN A 110 -0.93 13.01 1.24
CA ASN A 110 -1.60 12.51 0.04
C ASN A 110 -1.21 11.08 -0.35
N LYS A 111 -0.43 10.38 0.48
CA LYS A 111 0.02 9.00 0.26
C LYS A 111 -0.33 8.13 1.45
N LYS A 112 -0.89 6.95 1.20
CA LYS A 112 -1.11 5.94 2.23
C LYS A 112 -0.11 4.82 2.08
N TYR A 113 0.39 4.29 3.19
CA TYR A 113 1.19 3.08 3.16
C TYR A 113 0.32 1.89 2.74
N VAL A 114 0.90 1.02 1.93
CA VAL A 114 0.25 -0.18 1.38
C VAL A 114 0.88 -1.43 1.97
N THR A 115 2.21 -1.45 2.08
CA THR A 115 2.97 -2.52 2.71
C THR A 115 4.34 -2.00 3.16
N TRP A 116 4.94 -2.66 4.15
CA TRP A 116 6.27 -2.36 4.65
C TRP A 116 6.96 -3.64 5.13
N GLN A 117 8.28 -3.68 5.04
CA GLN A 117 9.10 -4.82 5.45
C GLN A 117 10.42 -4.36 6.08
N ARG A 118 10.86 -5.03 7.15
CA ARG A 118 12.14 -4.72 7.84
C ARG A 118 13.34 -5.18 7.04
N LEU A 119 14.31 -4.28 6.88
CA LEU A 119 15.58 -4.52 6.20
C LEU A 119 16.71 -4.91 7.15
N ASP A 120 16.59 -4.62 8.43
CA ASP A 120 17.55 -5.03 9.44
C ASP A 120 17.27 -6.44 9.96
N ASN A 121 18.25 -7.00 10.65
CA ASN A 121 18.07 -8.25 11.35
C ASN A 121 17.24 -8.02 12.61
N ILE A 122 16.11 -8.71 12.68
CA ILE A 122 15.33 -8.82 13.91
C ILE A 122 16.04 -9.89 14.77
N GLU A 123 16.61 -9.48 15.90
CA GLU A 123 17.19 -10.43 16.86
C GLU A 123 16.12 -11.45 17.30
N ALA A 124 16.53 -12.66 17.67
CA ALA A 124 15.58 -13.72 18.03
C ALA A 124 14.60 -13.31 19.15
N ASN A 125 15.03 -12.46 20.08
CA ASN A 125 14.16 -11.89 21.12
C ASN A 125 13.10 -10.92 20.57
N ASP A 126 13.42 -10.15 19.53
CA ASP A 126 12.47 -9.22 18.90
C ASP A 126 11.47 -9.97 18.00
N LYS A 127 11.81 -11.19 17.52
CA LYS A 127 10.87 -12.07 16.80
C LYS A 127 9.73 -12.58 17.69
N PHE A 128 10.00 -12.84 18.98
CA PHE A 128 8.97 -13.24 19.94
C PHE A 128 8.04 -12.08 20.32
N ALA A 129 8.52 -10.83 20.27
CA ALA A 129 7.69 -9.65 20.43
C ALA A 129 6.84 -9.37 19.18
N ALA A 130 7.37 -9.60 17.98
CA ALA A 130 6.61 -9.50 16.72
C ALA A 130 5.54 -10.59 16.55
N ALA A 131 5.78 -11.80 17.07
CA ALA A 131 4.81 -12.91 17.07
C ALA A 131 3.67 -12.74 18.09
N ASN A 132 3.89 -11.95 19.15
CA ASN A 132 2.82 -11.52 20.04
C ASN A 132 2.12 -10.32 19.40
N LYS A 133 0.99 -10.59 18.73
CA LYS A 133 -0.06 -9.76 18.09
C LYS A 133 -0.31 -8.31 18.61
N ASP A 134 0.74 -7.55 18.90
CA ASP A 134 0.73 -6.23 19.51
C ASP A 134 1.91 -5.44 18.93
N ALA A 135 1.86 -5.22 17.61
CA ALA A 135 2.85 -4.45 16.83
C ALA A 135 3.00 -2.98 17.29
N THR A 136 2.23 -2.57 18.31
CA THR A 136 2.24 -1.28 18.99
C THR A 136 3.17 -1.25 20.21
N LYS A 137 3.64 -2.40 20.73
CA LYS A 137 4.69 -2.44 21.76
C LYS A 137 6.04 -2.14 21.14
N THR A 138 6.39 -0.86 21.14
CA THR A 138 7.72 -0.24 21.00
C THR A 138 8.79 -1.18 20.43
N SER A 139 8.64 -1.60 19.18
CA SER A 139 9.73 -2.30 18.49
C SER A 139 10.87 -1.28 18.33
N LYS A 140 12.11 -1.69 18.57
CA LYS A 140 13.28 -0.82 18.36
C LYS A 140 13.21 -0.23 16.94
N PRO A 141 13.47 1.09 16.78
CA PRO A 141 13.51 1.72 15.47
C PRO A 141 14.35 0.94 14.48
N GLY A 142 13.86 0.84 13.25
CA GLY A 142 14.39 -0.08 12.26
C GLY A 142 14.66 0.55 10.90
N SER A 143 15.32 -0.23 10.05
CA SER A 143 15.38 0.08 8.61
C SER A 143 14.24 -0.61 7.88
N TRP A 144 13.57 0.09 6.97
CA TRP A 144 12.33 -0.35 6.34
C TRP A 144 12.33 -0.10 4.84
N VAL A 145 11.75 -1.04 4.07
CA VAL A 145 11.18 -0.74 2.75
C VAL A 145 9.70 -0.48 2.94
N ILE A 146 9.21 0.62 2.41
CA ILE A 146 7.82 1.06 2.53
C ILE A 146 7.30 1.33 1.12
N LEU A 147 6.14 0.75 0.81
CA LEU A 147 5.40 1.03 -0.40
C LEU A 147 4.18 1.88 -0.06
N SER A 148 3.92 2.88 -0.89
CA SER A 148 2.82 3.82 -0.70
C SER A 148 2.02 4.02 -1.98
N ARG A 149 0.75 4.40 -1.85
CA ARG A 149 -0.14 4.73 -2.96
C ARG A 149 -0.69 6.14 -2.79
N THR A 150 -0.60 6.97 -3.83
CA THR A 150 -1.35 8.24 -3.90
C THR A 150 -2.84 8.00 -4.12
N ASN A 151 -3.68 8.94 -3.70
CA ASN A 151 -5.11 8.90 -3.99
C ASN A 151 -5.45 9.47 -5.39
N ILE A 152 -4.66 9.11 -6.41
CA ILE A 152 -4.87 9.55 -7.80
C ILE A 152 -5.03 8.30 -8.68
N VAL A 153 -6.08 8.30 -9.51
CA VAL A 153 -6.33 7.27 -10.52
C VAL A 153 -5.13 7.21 -11.47
N LYS A 154 -4.49 6.04 -11.53
CA LYS A 154 -3.34 5.77 -12.41
C LYS A 154 -3.57 4.51 -13.24
N ALA A 155 -4.85 4.22 -13.50
CA ALA A 155 -5.24 3.07 -14.30
C ALA A 155 -4.57 3.12 -15.67
N GLN A 156 -3.93 2.03 -16.03
CA GLN A 156 -3.44 1.78 -17.39
C GLN A 156 -4.06 0.47 -17.85
N GLU A 157 -4.69 0.46 -19.02
CA GLU A 157 -5.44 -0.69 -19.53
C GLU A 157 -6.52 -1.20 -18.54
N GLY A 158 -7.13 -0.27 -17.79
CA GLY A 158 -8.17 -0.58 -16.81
C GLY A 158 -7.67 -1.17 -15.47
N ILE A 159 -6.35 -1.29 -15.28
CA ILE A 159 -5.75 -1.82 -14.05
C ILE A 159 -5.08 -0.69 -13.29
N GLU A 160 -5.37 -0.56 -12.00
CA GLU A 160 -4.70 0.36 -11.08
C GLU A 160 -3.41 -0.28 -10.52
N PRO A 161 -2.34 0.51 -10.28
CA PRO A 161 -1.19 0.03 -9.55
C PRO A 161 -1.55 -0.14 -8.07
N ASP A 162 -0.97 -1.17 -7.45
CA ASP A 162 -1.06 -1.41 -6.01
C ASP A 162 -0.31 -0.34 -5.22
N PHE A 163 0.79 0.15 -5.77
CA PHE A 163 1.60 1.22 -5.18
C PHE A 163 2.25 2.07 -6.27
N ASP A 164 2.55 3.31 -5.90
CA ASP A 164 3.22 4.26 -6.80
C ASP A 164 4.37 5.02 -6.13
N GLY A 165 4.70 4.67 -4.90
CA GLY A 165 5.88 5.17 -4.19
C GLY A 165 6.63 4.05 -3.51
N ILE A 166 7.95 4.14 -3.56
CA ILE A 166 8.93 3.31 -2.87
C ILE A 166 9.74 4.25 -1.98
N LEU A 167 9.81 3.94 -0.69
CA LEU A 167 10.65 4.62 0.27
C LEU A 167 11.48 3.59 1.02
N VAL A 168 12.79 3.77 1.04
CA VAL A 168 13.69 3.00 1.90
C VAL A 168 14.20 3.92 2.99
N LEU A 169 13.73 3.67 4.22
CA LEU A 169 14.19 4.34 5.43
C LEU A 169 15.26 3.50 6.08
N ALA A 170 16.32 4.16 6.52
CA ALA A 170 17.39 3.55 7.29
C ALA A 170 17.49 4.26 8.64
N TYR A 171 17.66 3.49 9.71
CA TYR A 171 17.85 4.05 11.05
C TYR A 171 19.34 4.15 11.37
N ASP A 172 19.80 5.35 11.71
CA ASP A 172 21.13 5.60 12.23
C ASP A 172 21.10 5.52 13.76
N LYS A 173 21.63 4.42 14.31
CA LYS A 173 21.67 4.19 15.76
C LYS A 173 22.55 5.19 16.52
N TYR A 174 23.47 5.89 15.86
CA TYR A 174 24.38 6.84 16.53
C TYR A 174 23.75 8.22 16.65
N ASN A 175 22.97 8.62 15.65
CA ASN A 175 22.23 9.88 15.62
C ASN A 175 20.78 9.73 16.08
N GLU A 176 20.35 8.49 16.36
CA GLU A 176 18.99 8.11 16.76
C GLU A 176 17.89 8.60 15.81
N GLU A 177 18.21 8.73 14.52
CA GLU A 177 17.31 9.29 13.50
C GLU A 177 17.18 8.37 12.29
N HIS A 178 16.05 8.48 11.58
CA HIS A 178 15.95 7.87 10.25
C HIS A 178 16.42 8.84 9.17
N TYR A 179 17.06 8.28 8.16
CA TYR A 179 17.35 8.97 6.91
C TYR A 179 16.80 8.17 5.71
N SER A 180 16.56 8.87 4.60
CA SER A 180 16.08 8.25 3.35
C SER A 180 17.25 7.67 2.57
N ALA A 181 17.38 6.34 2.53
CA ALA A 181 18.42 5.65 1.75
C ALA A 181 18.06 5.59 0.26
N TYR A 182 16.77 5.50 -0.06
CA TYR A 182 16.24 5.56 -1.43
C TYR A 182 14.80 6.06 -1.42
N ARG A 183 14.40 6.79 -2.45
CA ARG A 183 13.02 7.23 -2.64
C ARG A 183 12.72 7.31 -4.14
N ASN A 184 11.58 6.75 -4.53
CA ASN A 184 10.97 6.97 -5.83
C ASN A 184 9.46 7.15 -5.63
N ASN A 185 8.91 8.25 -6.13
CA ASN A 185 7.51 8.63 -5.88
C ASN A 185 6.61 8.46 -7.10
N ASP A 186 7.15 7.86 -8.14
CA ASP A 186 6.58 7.89 -9.47
C ASP A 186 6.81 6.57 -10.19
N VAL A 187 6.33 5.47 -9.57
CA VAL A 187 6.37 4.15 -10.19
C VAL A 187 4.97 3.63 -10.44
N TRP A 188 4.85 2.63 -11.30
CA TRP A 188 3.64 1.83 -11.43
C TRP A 188 3.98 0.41 -10.98
N GLY A 189 3.51 0.02 -9.80
CA GLY A 189 3.95 -1.20 -9.14
C GLY A 189 2.81 -2.13 -8.70
N LEU A 190 3.11 -3.43 -8.68
CA LEU A 190 2.22 -4.49 -8.21
C LEU A 190 2.86 -5.26 -7.07
N LEU A 191 2.03 -5.67 -6.11
CA LEU A 191 2.43 -6.59 -5.05
C LEU A 191 2.74 -7.99 -5.60
N PRO A 192 3.49 -8.82 -4.85
CA PRO A 192 4.00 -8.57 -3.49
C PRO A 192 5.36 -7.88 -3.44
N LEU A 193 5.62 -7.17 -2.33
CA LEU A 193 6.97 -6.87 -1.86
C LEU A 193 7.57 -8.13 -1.25
N LYS A 194 8.70 -8.59 -1.79
CA LYS A 194 9.46 -9.71 -1.21
C LYS A 194 10.79 -9.18 -0.67
N VAL A 195 11.16 -9.58 0.54
CA VAL A 195 12.50 -9.36 1.09
C VAL A 195 13.20 -10.70 1.24
N GLU A 196 14.40 -10.79 0.70
CA GLU A 196 15.26 -11.97 0.64
C GLU A 196 16.61 -11.64 1.28
N GLY A 197 17.31 -12.69 1.73
CA GLY A 197 18.62 -12.56 2.37
C GLY A 197 18.56 -12.52 3.90
N THR A 198 19.73 -12.55 4.50
CA THR A 198 19.95 -12.61 5.95
C THR A 198 21.12 -11.71 6.31
N GLY A 199 21.13 -11.14 7.52
CA GLY A 199 22.22 -10.25 7.89
C GLY A 199 22.03 -8.84 7.34
N ASP A 200 23.16 -8.18 7.10
CA ASP A 200 23.22 -6.81 6.62
C ASP A 200 23.03 -6.68 5.10
N ASN A 201 23.06 -7.80 4.37
CA ASN A 201 22.87 -7.85 2.93
C ASN A 201 21.50 -8.45 2.63
N LYS A 202 20.50 -7.58 2.49
CA LYS A 202 19.17 -7.99 2.05
C LYS A 202 18.90 -7.50 0.63
N THR A 203 18.02 -8.21 -0.04
CA THR A 203 17.51 -7.82 -1.34
C THR A 203 16.01 -7.73 -1.26
N PHE A 204 15.41 -6.71 -1.86
CA PHE A 204 13.97 -6.67 -2.01
C PHE A 204 13.57 -6.67 -3.49
N VAL A 205 12.51 -7.40 -3.79
CA VAL A 205 12.01 -7.61 -5.15
C VAL A 205 10.61 -7.02 -5.26
N LEU A 206 10.41 -6.24 -6.31
CA LEU A 206 9.15 -5.58 -6.65
C LEU A 206 8.77 -5.90 -8.09
N LYS A 207 7.47 -5.97 -8.38
CA LYS A 207 6.98 -5.99 -9.77
C LYS A 207 6.67 -4.55 -10.18
N LEU A 208 7.42 -4.05 -11.16
CA LEU A 208 7.29 -2.67 -11.65
C LEU A 208 7.02 -2.68 -13.15
N ARG A 209 6.19 -1.75 -13.61
CA ARG A 209 6.02 -1.52 -15.04
C ARG A 209 7.29 -0.88 -15.59
N GLY A 210 7.88 -1.51 -16.61
CA GLY A 210 9.01 -1.00 -17.37
C GLY A 210 8.58 0.09 -18.35
N ALA A 211 9.56 0.70 -19.03
CA ALA A 211 9.31 1.77 -19.99
C ALA A 211 8.57 1.28 -21.26
N ASN A 212 8.70 -0.01 -21.57
CA ASN A 212 7.95 -0.69 -22.64
C ASN A 212 6.50 -1.01 -22.25
N GLY A 213 6.09 -0.74 -21.01
CA GLY A 213 4.77 -1.05 -20.49
C GLY A 213 4.61 -2.48 -19.95
N GLU A 214 5.64 -3.32 -20.03
CA GLU A 214 5.60 -4.68 -19.47
C GLU A 214 5.88 -4.67 -17.97
N ILE A 215 5.35 -5.65 -17.24
CA ILE A 215 5.64 -5.81 -15.82
C ILE A 215 6.90 -6.66 -15.66
N GLU A 216 7.90 -6.09 -15.01
CA GLU A 216 9.18 -6.73 -14.75
C GLU A 216 9.44 -6.87 -13.25
N GLU A 217 10.09 -7.98 -12.85
CA GLU A 217 10.62 -8.10 -11.49
C GLU A 217 11.93 -7.32 -11.36
N LYS A 218 11.92 -6.28 -10.53
CA LYS A 218 13.07 -5.42 -10.24
C LYS A 218 13.65 -5.77 -8.88
N ARG A 219 14.96 -6.06 -8.86
CA ARG A 219 15.72 -6.50 -7.70
C ARG A 219 16.57 -5.36 -7.14
N PHE A 220 16.29 -4.93 -5.92
CA PHE A 220 17.01 -3.87 -5.22
C PHE A 220 17.91 -4.49 -4.16
N VAL A 221 19.22 -4.21 -4.24
CA VAL A 221 20.19 -4.76 -3.29
C VAL A 221 20.48 -3.71 -2.22
N THR A 222 20.35 -4.10 -0.96
CA THR A 222 20.68 -3.25 0.19
C THR A 222 22.01 -3.70 0.79
N PHE A 223 22.84 -2.73 1.16
CA PHE A 223 24.16 -2.96 1.73
C PHE A 223 24.58 -1.79 2.61
N LYS A 224 25.54 -1.99 3.51
CA LYS A 224 26.15 -0.89 4.28
C LYS A 224 27.41 -0.40 3.59
N ASP A 225 27.56 0.92 3.45
CA ASP A 225 28.80 1.54 2.96
C ASP A 225 29.93 1.44 4.00
N ALA A 226 31.13 1.90 3.65
CA ALA A 226 32.29 1.88 4.55
C ALA A 226 32.08 2.67 5.86
N LYS A 227 31.07 3.55 5.91
CA LYS A 227 30.67 4.31 7.11
C LYS A 227 29.52 3.66 7.87
N GLY A 228 29.12 2.44 7.49
CA GLY A 228 28.02 1.70 8.10
C GLY A 228 26.62 2.18 7.69
N ARG A 229 26.50 3.09 6.71
CA ARG A 229 25.20 3.61 6.27
C ARG A 229 24.59 2.68 5.23
N LEU A 230 23.33 2.33 5.43
CA LEU A 230 22.52 1.63 4.43
C LEU A 230 22.47 2.42 3.11
N LYS A 231 22.72 1.70 2.03
CA LYS A 231 22.60 2.12 0.64
C LYS A 231 21.78 1.10 -0.13
N VAL A 232 21.22 1.55 -1.25
CA VAL A 232 20.40 0.74 -2.14
C VAL A 232 21.01 0.80 -3.53
N THR A 233 21.37 -0.34 -4.09
CA THR A 233 21.64 -0.49 -5.52
C THR A 233 20.31 -0.60 -6.24
N VAL A 234 20.03 0.41 -7.07
CA VAL A 234 18.79 0.52 -7.84
C VAL A 234 18.96 -0.23 -9.16
N PRO A 235 18.05 -1.15 -9.52
CA PRO A 235 18.11 -1.85 -10.79
C PRO A 235 17.82 -0.90 -11.96
N GLU A 236 18.37 -1.21 -13.14
CA GLU A 236 18.14 -0.44 -14.35
C GLU A 236 16.70 -0.57 -14.87
N GLY A 237 16.27 0.41 -15.68
CA GLY A 237 14.99 0.37 -16.39
C GLY A 237 13.76 0.48 -15.50
N ILE A 238 13.87 1.17 -14.36
CA ILE A 238 12.68 1.60 -13.60
C ILE A 238 12.07 2.78 -14.34
N ALA A 239 10.89 2.58 -14.93
CA ALA A 239 10.15 3.69 -15.52
C ALA A 239 9.66 4.62 -14.41
N THR A 240 9.84 5.91 -14.62
CA THR A 240 9.11 6.94 -13.89
C THR A 240 7.80 7.23 -14.63
N THR A 241 6.67 7.31 -13.94
CA THR A 241 5.39 7.80 -14.50
C THR A 241 5.46 9.30 -14.84
N GLY A 242 6.37 9.68 -15.76
CA GLY A 242 6.57 11.08 -16.15
C GLY A 242 7.53 11.29 -17.32
N LYS A 243 7.03 11.08 -18.55
CA LYS A 243 6.69 12.16 -19.49
C LYS A 243 5.53 11.71 -20.37
#